data_AF-X1R9V3-F1
#
_entry.id   AF-X1R9V3-F1
#
_cell.length_a   1.000
_cell.length_b   1.000
_cell.length_c   1.000
_cell.angle_alpha   90.00
_cell.angle_beta   90.00
_cell.angle_gamma   90.00
#
_symmetry.space_group_name_H-M   'P 1'
#
loop_
_entity.id
_entity.type
_entity.pdbx_description
1 polymer ?
#
loop_
_entity_poly.entity_id
_entity_poly.type
_entity_poly.pdbx_seq_one_letter_code
_entity_poly.pdbx_strand_id
1 'polypeptide(L)'
;MIYKTIINNQNSNKKQFALLIDPDKHNSDIQTYQERKSGLLSIIETANEAKVDFILIGGSLILHTIDNVIALIKKNCSVPVILFPGSLFQISEKADGILLLSLISIQKILSGM
;
A
#
# COMPACT_ATOMS: atom_id res chain seq x y z
N MET A 1 7.77 5.83 14.65
CA MET A 1 8.31 6.11 13.30
C MET A 1 8.57 4.80 12.58
N ILE A 2 7.95 4.59 11.42
CA ILE A 2 7.97 3.33 10.64
C ILE A 2 9.38 2.74 10.47
N TYR A 3 10.34 3.56 10.03
CA TYR A 3 11.73 3.12 9.83
C TYR A 3 12.36 2.52 11.10
N LYS A 4 12.21 3.21 12.24
CA LYS A 4 12.73 2.71 13.53
C LYS A 4 12.05 1.40 13.94
N THR A 5 10.75 1.26 13.68
CA THR A 5 10.01 0.00 13.93
C THR A 5 10.60 -1.14 13.13
N ILE A 6 10.87 -0.93 11.83
CA ILE A 6 11.48 -1.94 10.95
C ILE A 6 12.86 -2.37 11.47
N ILE A 7 13.73 -1.41 11.76
CA ILE A 7 15.08 -1.69 12.27
C ILE A 7 15.03 -2.44 13.61
N ASN A 8 14.16 -2.04 14.53
CA ASN A 8 14.03 -2.69 15.83
C ASN A 8 13.50 -4.14 15.71
N ASN A 9 12.52 -4.36 14.84
CA ASN A 9 11.97 -5.70 14.59
C ASN A 9 13.02 -6.59 13.90
N GLN A 10 13.78 -6.06 12.95
CA GLN A 10 14.90 -6.78 12.34
C GLN A 10 15.94 -7.19 13.39
N ASN A 11 16.36 -6.25 14.25
CA ASN A 11 17.36 -6.49 15.30
C ASN A 11 16.90 -7.52 16.34
N SER A 12 15.59 -7.66 16.54
CA SER A 12 14.99 -8.64 17.44
C SER A 12 14.57 -9.94 16.75
N ASN A 13 14.97 -10.16 15.48
CA ASN A 13 14.56 -11.30 14.65
C ASN A 13 13.04 -11.48 14.52
N LYS A 14 12.27 -10.39 14.74
CA LYS A 14 10.82 -10.39 14.57
C LYS A 14 10.48 -10.20 13.11
N LYS A 15 9.85 -11.21 12.51
CA LYS A 15 9.31 -11.13 11.15
C LYS A 15 8.17 -10.11 11.10
N GLN A 16 8.05 -9.46 9.96
CA GLN A 16 7.01 -8.47 9.70
C GLN A 16 6.23 -8.86 8.46
N PHE A 17 4.95 -8.56 8.48
CA PHE A 17 4.04 -8.82 7.37
C PHE A 17 3.35 -7.53 6.94
N ALA A 18 3.46 -7.22 5.65
CA ALA A 18 2.84 -6.05 5.05
C ALA A 18 1.80 -6.50 4.02
N LEU A 19 0.59 -5.97 4.12
CA LEU A 19 -0.48 -6.21 3.14
C LEU A 19 -0.44 -5.13 2.07
N LEU A 20 -0.22 -5.52 0.80
CA LEU A 20 -0.33 -4.59 -0.33
C LEU A 20 -1.77 -4.55 -0.84
N ILE A 21 -2.38 -3.38 -0.79
CA ILE A 21 -3.68 -3.09 -1.39
C ILE A 21 -3.45 -2.32 -2.68
N ASP A 22 -3.89 -2.93 -3.79
CA ASP A 22 -3.98 -2.27 -5.08
C ASP A 22 -5.29 -1.48 -5.13
N PRO A 23 -5.25 -0.14 -5.09
CA PRO A 23 -6.46 0.69 -5.06
C PRO A 23 -7.27 0.63 -6.37
N ASP A 24 -6.69 0.15 -7.48
CA ASP A 24 -7.38 0.05 -8.77
C ASP A 24 -8.11 -1.30 -8.96
N LYS A 25 -7.75 -2.35 -8.22
CA LYS A 25 -8.49 -3.64 -8.25
C LYS A 25 -9.90 -3.55 -7.67
N HIS A 26 -10.23 -2.40 -7.11
CA HIS A 26 -11.59 -1.99 -6.83
C HIS A 26 -12.16 -1.20 -8.03
N ASN A 27 -11.93 -1.56 -9.30
CA ASN A 27 -12.50 -0.86 -10.47
C ASN A 27 -12.97 -1.80 -11.62
N SER A 28 -13.21 -3.10 -11.41
CA SER A 28 -13.74 -3.94 -12.50
C SER A 28 -15.21 -3.60 -12.82
N ASP A 29 -15.52 -3.58 -14.13
CA ASP A 29 -16.63 -2.87 -14.81
C ASP A 29 -18.08 -3.20 -14.41
N ILE A 30 -18.29 -4.06 -13.40
CA ILE A 30 -19.63 -4.52 -12.98
C ILE A 30 -19.97 -4.06 -11.55
N GLN A 31 -19.01 -3.52 -10.78
CA GLN A 31 -19.23 -3.23 -9.36
C GLN A 31 -19.61 -1.78 -9.05
N THR A 32 -20.71 -1.63 -8.31
CA THR A 32 -21.14 -0.36 -7.73
C THR A 32 -20.14 0.16 -6.69
N TYR A 33 -20.14 1.46 -6.43
CA TYR A 33 -19.31 2.08 -5.38
C TYR A 33 -19.43 1.37 -4.02
N GLN A 34 -20.62 0.87 -3.68
CA GLN A 34 -20.88 0.21 -2.41
C GLN A 34 -20.23 -1.17 -2.32
N GLU A 35 -20.23 -1.94 -3.41
CA GLU A 35 -19.58 -3.26 -3.45
C GLU A 35 -18.07 -3.13 -3.29
N ARG A 36 -17.47 -2.13 -3.97
CA ARG A 36 -16.05 -1.81 -3.83
C ARG A 36 -15.67 -1.47 -2.40
N LYS A 37 -16.47 -0.59 -1.78
CA LYS A 37 -16.28 -0.18 -0.39
C LYS A 37 -16.41 -1.38 0.56
N SER A 38 -17.40 -2.24 0.34
CA SER A 38 -17.60 -3.46 1.14
C SER A 38 -16.42 -4.42 1.02
N GLY A 39 -15.91 -4.65 -0.19
CA GLY A 39 -14.73 -5.49 -0.43
C GLY A 39 -13.49 -4.94 0.29
N LEU A 40 -13.24 -3.64 0.21
CA LEU A 40 -12.13 -3.01 0.94
C LEU A 40 -12.31 -3.13 2.46
N LEU A 41 -13.53 -2.96 2.99
CA LEU A 41 -13.80 -3.14 4.42
C LEU A 41 -13.53 -4.57 4.88
N SER A 42 -13.91 -5.58 4.09
CA SER A 42 -13.60 -6.98 4.38
C SER A 42 -12.09 -7.25 4.41
N ILE A 43 -11.34 -6.68 3.47
CA ILE A 43 -9.87 -6.77 3.48
C ILE A 43 -9.28 -6.12 4.73
N ILE A 44 -9.80 -4.95 5.13
CA ILE A 44 -9.35 -4.23 6.35
C ILE A 44 -9.63 -5.07 7.60
N GLU A 45 -10.79 -5.72 7.69
CA GLU A 45 -11.14 -6.62 8.78
C GLU A 45 -10.16 -7.79 8.87
N THR A 46 -9.91 -8.47 7.75
CA THR A 46 -8.90 -9.55 7.70
C THR A 46 -7.50 -9.06 8.08
N ALA A 47 -7.11 -7.85 7.67
CA ALA A 47 -5.83 -7.26 8.03
C ALA A 47 -5.69 -7.03 9.55
N ASN A 48 -6.76 -6.57 10.19
CA ASN A 48 -6.83 -6.40 11.64
C ASN A 48 -6.70 -7.74 12.38
N GLU A 49 -7.45 -8.75 11.93
CA GLU A 49 -7.40 -10.10 12.51
C GLU A 49 -6.03 -10.76 12.37
N ALA A 50 -5.41 -10.61 11.19
CA ALA A 50 -4.08 -11.12 10.88
C ALA A 50 -2.95 -10.36 11.59
N LYS A 51 -3.25 -9.21 12.22
CA LYS A 51 -2.29 -8.32 12.90
C LYS A 51 -1.11 -7.97 12.00
N VAL A 52 -1.39 -7.54 10.77
CA VAL A 52 -0.36 -7.06 9.85
C VAL A 52 0.41 -5.88 10.46
N ASP A 53 1.71 -5.79 10.19
CA ASP A 53 2.55 -4.71 10.71
C ASP A 53 2.34 -3.41 9.92
N PHE A 54 2.04 -3.53 8.63
CA PHE A 54 1.87 -2.41 7.70
C PHE A 54 0.81 -2.70 6.64
N ILE A 55 0.16 -1.64 6.17
CA ILE A 55 -0.63 -1.65 4.94
C ILE A 55 0.13 -0.83 3.90
N LEU A 56 0.43 -1.43 2.76
CA LEU A 56 1.01 -0.74 1.60
C LEU A 56 -0.11 -0.38 0.62
N ILE A 57 -0.03 0.82 0.01
CA ILE A 57 -0.95 1.26 -1.04
C ILE A 57 -0.19 1.54 -2.32
N GLY A 58 -0.56 0.86 -3.40
CA GLY A 58 0.04 1.04 -4.73
C GLY A 58 0.02 -0.23 -5.55
N GLY A 59 0.89 -0.32 -6.56
CA GLY A 59 1.03 -1.53 -7.39
C GLY A 59 0.31 -1.50 -8.75
N SER A 60 -0.48 -0.46 -9.03
CA SER A 60 -1.13 -0.22 -10.33
C SER A 60 -0.77 1.15 -10.90
N LEU A 61 -1.08 1.38 -12.18
CA LEU A 61 -0.96 2.70 -12.80
C LEU A 61 -2.24 3.48 -12.55
N ILE A 62 -2.19 4.45 -11.65
CA ILE A 62 -3.34 5.24 -11.24
C ILE A 62 -3.19 6.67 -11.73
N LEU A 63 -4.30 7.22 -12.25
CA LEU A 63 -4.42 8.60 -12.73
C LEU A 63 -5.40 9.44 -11.90
N HIS A 64 -5.89 8.91 -10.78
CA HIS A 64 -6.78 9.56 -9.83
C HIS A 64 -6.22 9.51 -8.40
N THR A 65 -6.80 10.28 -7.48
CA THR A 65 -6.33 10.34 -6.09
C THR A 65 -6.68 9.07 -5.32
N ILE A 66 -5.77 8.58 -4.47
CA ILE A 66 -6.01 7.41 -3.58
C ILE A 66 -6.50 7.80 -2.17
N ASP A 67 -6.76 9.09 -1.95
CA ASP A 67 -7.14 9.67 -0.66
C ASP A 67 -8.31 8.98 0.03
N ASN A 68 -9.34 8.63 -0.73
CA ASN A 68 -10.55 7.99 -0.19
C ASN A 68 -10.26 6.57 0.32
N VAL A 69 -9.35 5.85 -0.35
CA VAL A 69 -8.91 4.52 0.07
C VAL A 69 -8.14 4.63 1.39
N ILE A 70 -7.18 5.54 1.47
CA ILE A 70 -6.39 5.77 2.70
C ILE A 70 -7.29 6.20 3.86
N ALA A 71 -8.21 7.14 3.61
CA ALA A 71 -9.14 7.61 4.63
C ALA A 71 -10.06 6.48 5.14
N LEU A 72 -10.54 5.60 4.25
CA LEU A 72 -11.36 4.47 4.66
C LEU A 72 -10.57 3.47 5.51
N ILE A 73 -9.33 3.17 5.13
CA ILE A 73 -8.44 2.29 5.89
C ILE A 73 -8.20 2.88 7.28
N LYS A 74 -7.72 4.12 7.37
CA LYS A 74 -7.40 4.77 8.66
C LYS A 74 -8.60 4.97 9.57
N LYS A 75 -9.82 5.02 9.01
CA LYS A 75 -11.06 5.05 9.80
C LYS A 75 -11.37 3.71 10.47
N ASN A 76 -10.93 2.59 9.90
CA ASN A 76 -11.31 1.23 10.35
C ASN A 76 -10.10 0.37 10.78
N CYS A 77 -8.89 0.95 10.80
CA CYS A 77 -7.65 0.26 11.08
C CYS A 77 -6.62 1.22 11.65
N SER A 78 -5.87 0.79 12.67
CA SER A 78 -4.77 1.55 13.27
C SER A 78 -3.39 1.17 12.72
N VAL A 79 -3.33 0.22 11.79
CA VAL A 79 -2.08 -0.20 11.15
C VAL A 79 -1.54 0.97 10.30
N PRO A 80 -0.22 1.27 10.36
CA PRO A 80 0.36 2.32 9.54
C PRO A 80 0.15 2.06 8.05
N VAL A 81 -0.33 3.09 7.35
CA VAL A 81 -0.53 3.08 5.89
C VAL A 81 0.68 3.73 5.22
N ILE A 82 1.36 2.98 4.36
CA ILE A 82 2.59 3.38 3.69
C ILE A 82 2.35 3.37 2.18
N LEU A 83 2.73 4.45 1.51
CA LEU A 83 2.65 4.52 0.05
C LEU A 83 3.75 3.65 -0.57
N PHE A 84 3.37 2.81 -1.52
CA PHE A 84 4.25 2.09 -2.43
C PHE A 84 4.05 2.66 -3.84
N PRO A 85 4.58 3.87 -4.11
CA PRO A 85 4.17 4.68 -5.24
C PRO A 85 4.69 4.13 -6.58
N GLY A 86 3.78 3.92 -7.53
CA GLY A 86 4.10 3.69 -8.95
C GLY A 86 3.99 4.94 -9.83
N SER A 87 3.35 6.01 -9.34
CA SER A 87 3.20 7.31 -10.02
C SER A 87 3.02 8.45 -9.02
N LEU A 88 3.12 9.70 -9.47
CA LEU A 88 2.90 10.89 -8.63
C LEU A 88 1.46 11.00 -8.11
N PHE A 89 0.48 10.45 -8.82
CA PHE A 89 -0.94 10.45 -8.40
C PHE A 89 -1.20 9.58 -7.16
N GLN A 90 -0.23 8.74 -6.77
CA GLN A 90 -0.28 7.93 -5.55
C GLN A 90 0.27 8.65 -4.33
N ILE A 91 0.74 9.89 -4.45
CA ILE A 91 1.21 10.67 -3.31
C ILE A 91 0.01 11.24 -2.56
N SER A 92 -0.02 11.05 -1.25
CA SER A 92 -1.08 11.56 -0.37
C SER A 92 -0.52 11.92 1.00
N GLU A 93 -0.90 13.08 1.53
CA GLU A 93 -0.56 13.52 2.88
C GLU A 93 -1.26 12.72 3.98
N LYS A 94 -2.28 11.93 3.62
CA LYS A 94 -3.06 11.13 4.58
C LYS A 94 -2.33 9.86 5.03
N ALA A 95 -1.33 9.43 4.28
CA ALA A 95 -0.51 8.27 4.61
C ALA A 95 0.50 8.56 5.73
N ASP A 96 0.92 7.52 6.44
CA ASP A 96 1.87 7.62 7.56
C ASP A 96 3.33 7.61 7.08
N GLY A 97 3.57 7.20 5.83
CA GLY A 97 4.88 7.21 5.20
C GLY A 97 4.83 6.88 3.71
N ILE A 98 5.99 6.99 3.06
CA ILE A 98 6.19 6.68 1.65
C ILE A 98 7.48 5.88 1.49
N LEU A 99 7.45 4.85 0.65
CA LEU A 99 8.65 4.15 0.20
C LEU A 99 9.25 4.93 -0.98
N LEU A 100 10.43 5.52 -0.77
CA LEU A 100 11.20 6.16 -1.83
C LEU A 100 11.92 5.09 -2.65
N LEU A 101 11.26 4.66 -3.73
CA LEU A 101 11.75 3.57 -4.58
C LEU A 101 12.84 4.05 -5.54
N SER A 102 13.89 3.24 -5.68
CA SER A 102 14.92 3.40 -6.70
C SER A 102 15.05 2.09 -7.46
N LEU A 103 14.78 2.10 -8.77
CA LEU A 103 14.84 0.91 -9.62
C LEU A 103 16.28 0.67 -10.09
N ILE A 104 17.03 -0.09 -9.29
CA ILE A 104 18.46 -0.39 -9.54
C ILE A 104 18.69 -1.58 -10.49
N SER A 105 17.63 -2.29 -10.88
CA SER A 105 17.71 -3.50 -11.71
C SER A 105 17.65 -3.23 -13.22
N ILE A 106 17.56 -1.97 -13.67
CA ILE A 106 17.68 -1.65 -15.10
C ILE A 106 19.14 -1.89 -15.52
N GLN A 107 19.43 -3.11 -15.95
CA GLN A 107 20.67 -3.43 -16.64
C GLN A 107 20.53 -2.96 -18.09
N LYS A 108 21.50 -2.16 -18.56
CA LYS A 108 21.62 -1.65 -19.93
C LYS A 108 21.23 -2.72 -20.96
N ILE A 109 20.16 -2.48 -21.72
CA ILE A 109 19.95 -3.09 -23.03
C ILE A 109 20.91 -2.38 -24.00
N LEU A 110 22.22 -2.56 -23.82
CA LEU A 110 23.27 -2.13 -24.75
C LEU A 110 24.45 -3.10 -24.61
N SER A 111 24.23 -4.35 -25.00
CA SER A 111 25.29 -5.33 -25.25
C SER A 111 24.90 -6.22 -26.42
N GLY A 112 24.53 -5.59 -27.54
CA GLY A 112 24.08 -6.28 -28.76
C GLY A 112 23.93 -5.39 -29.99
N MET A 113 24.61 -4.24 -30.03
CA MET A 113 24.83 -3.45 -31.25
C MET A 113 26.33 -3.35 -31.50
#